data_AF-A0A0E0DAT9-F1
#
_entry.id   AF-A0A0E0DAT9-F1
#
_cell.length_a   1.000
_cell.length_b   1.000
_cell.length_c   1.000
_cell.angle_alpha   90.00
_cell.angle_beta   90.00
_cell.angle_gamma   90.00
#
_symmetry.space_group_name_H-M   'P 1'
#
loop_
_entity.id
_entity.type
_entity.pdbx_description
1 polymer ?
#
loop_
_entity_poly.entity_id
_entity_poly.type
_entity_poly.pdbx_seq_one_letter_code
_entity_poly.pdbx_strand_id
1 'polypeptide(L)'
;MAAAAAAAAAIRRPLLHSVAFSSSRSRSLLHLLSRPLSYSYPPSASPNHLHHPHHQQWQPSPPPPPPQGPPPPPGNYHQQQAPPQPRHYYGPPQHQPRYNYGPPQPPPRNDYGPPPPPPPQQQQQQQREAVVGPGELIGLGREGRVKEAVEKLDKGARADPQAFYELAAACSNPKLLEELRKIHDFFLRSPFRADLQVNNKMLEMYAKCAAMNHARRTFDHMPDRNMDSWHIMIDGYAVNGLGDVALQLFEEMKTKYGIAPTAHTFTLVLNACANSEAIEEAFLYFDAMSRDHGIEPGVEHYVGIIEVLGKSGHLNEAVEYIEKLPFEPTATVWESLLNLARMNGDIDLEDRAEELLVSLDPTKVNPKKLPTPPPKRRLGINMLDGRNKLVEYRLPPKIEKKVVNEQRYVPDTRYVLHDIDQEAKEQALLYHSERLAIAYGLISTPARTPLRIIKNLRICGDCHNAIKIMSRIVGRELIVRDNKRFHHFKDGKCSCGDYW
;
A
#
# COMPACT_ATOMS: atom_id res chain seq x y z
N MET A 1 35.41 -18.03 -35.40
CA MET A 1 36.05 -19.22 -34.78
C MET A 1 37.24 -18.86 -33.89
N ALA A 2 38.22 -18.05 -34.29
CA ALA A 2 39.21 -17.50 -33.36
C ALA A 2 38.56 -16.63 -32.25
N ALA A 3 37.54 -15.85 -32.61
CA ALA A 3 36.65 -15.10 -31.72
C ALA A 3 36.00 -15.91 -30.57
N ALA A 4 35.48 -17.11 -30.88
CA ALA A 4 34.80 -17.96 -29.90
C ALA A 4 35.81 -18.73 -29.02
N ALA A 5 37.00 -19.03 -29.57
CA ALA A 5 38.10 -19.60 -28.81
C ALA A 5 38.79 -18.57 -27.89
N ALA A 6 38.89 -17.29 -28.31
CA ALA A 6 39.48 -16.20 -27.53
C ALA A 6 38.59 -15.78 -26.35
N ALA A 7 37.27 -15.70 -26.53
CA ALA A 7 36.32 -15.41 -25.46
C ALA A 7 36.32 -16.49 -24.35
N ALA A 8 36.60 -17.75 -24.70
CA ALA A 8 36.73 -18.85 -23.74
C ALA A 8 38.09 -18.83 -22.98
N ALA A 9 39.13 -18.21 -23.54
CA ALA A 9 40.45 -18.11 -22.92
C ALA A 9 40.57 -16.90 -21.96
N ALA A 10 39.87 -15.80 -22.23
CA ALA A 10 39.90 -14.59 -21.38
C ALA A 10 39.21 -14.75 -20.01
N ILE A 11 38.34 -15.76 -19.85
CA ILE A 11 37.61 -16.04 -18.59
C ILE A 11 38.50 -16.80 -17.58
N ARG A 12 39.75 -17.14 -17.92
CA ARG A 12 40.63 -18.03 -17.14
C ARG A 12 41.74 -17.37 -16.31
N ARG A 13 41.70 -16.07 -16.02
CA ARG A 13 42.62 -15.46 -15.01
C ARG A 13 41.86 -14.76 -13.87
N PRO A 14 42.16 -15.08 -12.59
CA PRO A 14 41.47 -14.51 -11.44
C PRO A 14 42.04 -13.13 -11.12
N LEU A 15 41.22 -12.08 -11.21
CA LEU A 15 41.47 -10.82 -10.52
C LEU A 15 40.64 -10.80 -9.24
N LEU A 16 41.22 -11.37 -8.18
CA LEU A 16 40.91 -11.00 -6.81
C LEU A 16 41.38 -9.56 -6.63
N HIS A 17 40.49 -8.58 -6.71
CA HIS A 17 40.64 -7.33 -5.97
C HIS A 17 39.26 -6.76 -5.63
N SER A 18 39.01 -6.74 -4.32
CA SER A 18 37.93 -6.06 -3.61
C SER A 18 37.74 -4.63 -4.10
N VAL A 19 36.50 -4.27 -4.43
CA VAL A 19 36.01 -2.88 -4.36
C VAL A 19 34.62 -2.93 -3.73
N ALA A 20 34.58 -2.62 -2.45
CA ALA A 20 33.39 -2.22 -1.71
C ALA A 20 33.17 -0.71 -1.90
N PHE A 21 31.96 -0.29 -2.26
CA PHE A 21 31.38 1.05 -2.03
C PHE A 21 29.85 0.87 -2.04
N SER A 22 29.09 1.08 -0.96
CA SER A 22 28.79 2.32 -0.20
C SER A 22 27.79 3.26 -0.89
N SER A 23 26.54 3.20 -0.46
CA SER A 23 25.65 4.35 -0.15
C SER A 23 24.62 3.82 0.87
N SER A 24 24.52 4.25 2.13
CA SER A 24 24.40 5.56 2.79
C SER A 24 22.99 6.17 2.72
N ARG A 25 22.13 5.68 3.63
CA ARG A 25 20.99 6.30 4.37
C ARG A 25 20.06 5.13 4.69
N SER A 26 20.00 4.60 5.91
CA SER A 26 19.50 5.27 7.11
C SER A 26 20.14 4.71 8.38
N ARG A 27 20.60 5.59 9.28
CA ARG A 27 21.01 5.25 10.65
C ARG A 27 19.91 5.67 11.61
N SER A 28 19.47 4.71 12.42
CA SER A 28 18.60 4.75 13.62
C SER A 28 17.47 3.76 13.35
N LEU A 29 17.33 2.61 13.99
CA LEU A 29 17.56 2.22 15.38
C LEU A 29 18.00 0.75 15.40
N LEU A 30 19.01 0.38 16.19
CA LEU A 30 19.18 -0.99 16.72
C LEU A 30 20.34 -0.97 17.72
N HIS A 31 20.02 -0.70 18.98
CA HIS A 31 20.82 -1.06 20.14
C HIS A 31 19.92 -1.87 21.06
N LEU A 32 20.47 -2.96 21.64
CA LEU A 32 19.80 -4.04 22.39
C LEU A 32 19.27 -5.11 21.40
N LEU A 33 19.89 -6.27 21.23
CA LEU A 33 20.23 -7.27 22.24
C LEU A 33 21.46 -8.08 21.79
N SER A 34 22.49 -8.12 22.64
CA SER A 34 23.62 -9.04 22.51
C SER A 34 23.39 -10.25 23.42
N ARG A 35 23.29 -11.46 22.87
CA ARG A 35 23.88 -12.70 23.43
C ARG A 35 23.76 -13.88 22.46
N PRO A 36 24.82 -14.71 22.30
CA PRO A 36 24.84 -15.83 21.36
C PRO A 36 24.27 -17.09 22.03
N LEU A 37 23.43 -17.83 21.30
CA LEU A 37 23.14 -19.23 21.60
C LEU A 37 23.61 -20.09 20.42
N SER A 38 24.64 -20.88 20.71
CA SER A 38 25.18 -21.95 19.89
C SER A 38 24.14 -23.06 19.70
N TYR A 39 23.77 -23.37 18.46
CA TYR A 39 23.01 -24.58 18.12
C TYR A 39 23.87 -25.53 17.28
N SER A 40 24.24 -26.63 17.92
CA SER A 40 24.81 -27.84 17.32
C SER A 40 23.68 -28.72 16.78
N TYR A 41 23.73 -29.08 15.50
CA TYR A 41 22.90 -30.11 14.88
C TYR A 41 23.38 -31.52 15.27
N PRO A 42 22.47 -32.49 15.45
CA PRO A 42 22.74 -33.89 15.14
C PRO A 42 21.91 -34.39 13.93
N PRO A 43 22.32 -35.52 13.32
CA PRO A 43 22.09 -35.78 11.90
C PRO A 43 20.86 -36.65 11.58
N SER A 44 20.53 -36.62 10.30
CA SER A 44 19.55 -37.38 9.53
C SER A 44 19.54 -38.89 9.77
N ALA A 45 18.33 -39.47 9.82
CA ALA A 45 18.08 -40.87 9.44
C ALA A 45 16.74 -40.98 8.67
N SER A 46 16.80 -41.57 7.48
CA SER A 46 15.67 -41.93 6.61
C SER A 46 15.46 -43.48 6.66
N PRO A 47 14.57 -44.08 5.85
CA PRO A 47 13.19 -44.42 6.24
C PRO A 47 12.91 -45.94 6.16
N ASN A 48 11.87 -46.41 6.86
CA ASN A 48 10.94 -47.50 6.46
C ASN A 48 10.30 -48.12 7.71
N HIS A 49 8.97 -48.15 7.77
CA HIS A 49 8.17 -49.38 7.84
C HIS A 49 6.67 -49.04 7.96
N LEU A 50 5.91 -49.52 6.97
CA LEU A 50 4.45 -49.53 6.98
C LEU A 50 3.92 -50.49 8.05
N HIS A 51 2.95 -50.05 8.86
CA HIS A 51 1.84 -50.87 9.34
C HIS A 51 0.61 -49.99 9.67
N HIS A 52 -0.56 -50.46 9.23
CA HIS A 52 -1.92 -49.97 9.44
C HIS A 52 -2.70 -51.12 10.13
N PRO A 53 -3.89 -50.91 10.71
CA PRO A 53 -4.26 -49.97 11.76
C PRO A 53 -4.95 -50.72 12.93
N HIS A 54 -4.76 -50.28 14.19
CA HIS A 54 -5.56 -50.79 15.31
C HIS A 54 -6.67 -49.81 15.67
N HIS A 55 -7.91 -50.28 15.49
CA HIS A 55 -9.13 -49.72 16.05
C HIS A 55 -9.03 -49.64 17.57
N GLN A 56 -9.11 -48.42 18.13
CA GLN A 56 -9.59 -48.19 19.48
C GLN A 56 -10.73 -47.18 19.45
N GLN A 57 -11.87 -47.62 19.98
CA GLN A 57 -13.09 -46.87 20.15
C GLN A 57 -12.85 -45.65 21.04
N TRP A 58 -13.13 -44.46 20.52
CA TRP A 58 -13.29 -43.25 21.32
C TRP A 58 -14.63 -43.31 22.04
N GLN A 59 -14.60 -43.42 23.37
CA GLN A 59 -15.75 -43.11 24.22
C GLN A 59 -15.77 -41.59 24.47
N PRO A 60 -16.92 -40.91 24.29
CA PRO A 60 -17.01 -39.47 24.52
C PRO A 60 -16.94 -39.16 26.02
N SER A 61 -16.07 -38.21 26.39
CA SER A 61 -16.01 -37.63 27.74
C SER A 61 -17.30 -36.86 28.06
N PRO A 62 -17.78 -36.86 29.31
CA PRO A 62 -18.96 -36.09 29.70
C PRO A 62 -18.70 -34.57 29.58
N PRO A 63 -19.73 -33.76 29.26
CA PRO A 63 -19.57 -32.33 29.04
C PRO A 63 -19.18 -31.59 30.32
N PRO A 64 -18.41 -30.49 30.22
CA PRO A 64 -18.11 -29.63 31.36
C PRO A 64 -19.40 -28.95 31.90
N PRO A 65 -19.48 -28.69 33.21
CA PRO A 65 -20.62 -27.99 33.79
C PRO A 65 -20.72 -26.55 33.23
N PRO A 66 -21.94 -25.99 33.14
CA PRO A 66 -22.17 -24.66 32.58
C PRO A 66 -21.48 -23.57 33.41
N PRO A 67 -21.08 -22.44 32.78
CA PRO A 67 -20.44 -21.34 33.48
C PRO A 67 -21.39 -20.74 34.52
N GLN A 68 -20.89 -20.60 35.75
CA GLN A 68 -21.59 -19.87 36.80
C GLN A 68 -21.71 -18.40 36.38
N GLY A 69 -22.95 -17.90 36.32
CA GLY A 69 -23.24 -16.51 36.00
C GLY A 69 -22.62 -15.53 37.01
N PRO A 70 -22.49 -14.24 36.65
CA PRO A 70 -21.90 -13.24 37.52
C PRO A 70 -22.74 -13.07 38.81
N PRO A 71 -22.10 -12.73 39.94
CA PRO A 71 -22.81 -12.49 41.19
C PRO A 71 -23.76 -11.29 41.08
N PRO A 72 -24.90 -11.28 41.79
CA PRO A 72 -25.87 -10.19 41.75
C PRO A 72 -25.30 -8.92 42.41
N PRO A 73 -25.75 -7.72 41.98
CA PRO A 73 -25.34 -6.46 42.60
C PRO A 73 -25.90 -6.35 44.03
N PRO A 74 -25.19 -5.67 44.96
CA PRO A 74 -25.72 -5.42 46.29
C PRO A 74 -26.93 -4.48 46.22
N GLY A 75 -28.07 -4.98 46.67
CA GLY A 75 -29.32 -4.23 46.76
C GLY A 75 -29.33 -3.22 47.90
N ASN A 76 -29.62 -1.97 47.55
CA ASN A 76 -29.92 -0.87 48.45
C ASN A 76 -31.22 -1.11 49.24
N TYR A 77 -31.11 -1.10 50.57
CA TYR A 77 -32.18 -0.63 51.44
C TYR A 77 -31.53 0.21 52.54
N HIS A 78 -31.49 1.53 52.40
CA HIS A 78 -31.55 2.45 53.54
C HIS A 78 -32.18 3.78 53.11
N GLN A 79 -33.02 4.27 54.01
CA GLN A 79 -33.99 5.34 53.86
C GLN A 79 -33.35 6.69 53.52
N GLN A 80 -34.08 7.45 52.69
CA GLN A 80 -33.92 8.88 52.51
C GLN A 80 -34.12 9.61 53.85
N GLN A 81 -33.08 10.30 54.33
CA GLN A 81 -33.23 11.50 55.16
C GLN A 81 -32.16 12.52 54.74
N ALA A 82 -32.63 13.70 54.37
CA ALA A 82 -31.82 14.83 53.90
C ALA A 82 -30.96 15.43 55.03
N PRO A 83 -29.75 15.96 54.72
CA PRO A 83 -28.95 16.68 55.71
C PRO A 83 -29.49 18.10 55.97
N PRO A 84 -29.47 18.58 57.23
CA PRO A 84 -30.00 19.88 57.60
C PRO A 84 -28.99 21.03 57.42
N GLN A 85 -29.55 22.21 57.15
CA GLN A 85 -28.90 23.53 57.05
C GLN A 85 -28.13 23.92 58.35
N PRO A 86 -27.04 24.71 58.25
CA PRO A 86 -26.30 25.17 59.42
C PRO A 86 -27.07 26.26 60.19
N ARG A 87 -27.23 26.03 61.51
CA ARG A 87 -27.80 26.95 62.51
C ARG A 87 -26.84 28.11 62.78
N HIS A 88 -27.34 29.34 62.63
CA HIS A 88 -26.75 30.53 63.21
C HIS A 88 -27.02 30.63 64.72
N TYR A 89 -25.98 31.06 65.42
CA TYR A 89 -25.86 31.19 66.88
C TYR A 89 -26.55 32.49 67.36
N TYR A 90 -27.34 32.40 68.43
CA TYR A 90 -27.96 33.55 69.10
C TYR A 90 -26.93 34.32 69.96
N GLY A 91 -27.01 35.65 69.93
CA GLY A 91 -26.46 36.55 70.96
C GLY A 91 -27.60 37.28 71.72
N PRO A 92 -27.39 37.77 72.95
CA PRO A 92 -28.46 38.28 73.83
C PRO A 92 -28.72 39.81 73.69
N PRO A 93 -29.79 40.34 74.32
CA PRO A 93 -30.58 41.47 73.80
C PRO A 93 -30.18 42.84 74.35
N GLN A 94 -30.43 43.90 73.57
CA GLN A 94 -30.41 45.28 74.07
C GLN A 94 -31.70 46.03 73.70
N HIS A 95 -32.08 46.91 74.62
CA HIS A 95 -33.38 47.55 74.80
C HIS A 95 -33.90 48.38 73.62
N GLN A 96 -35.22 48.34 73.41
CA GLN A 96 -35.97 49.45 72.83
C GLN A 96 -37.14 49.83 73.76
N PRO A 97 -37.33 51.11 74.10
CA PRO A 97 -38.51 51.56 74.82
C PRO A 97 -39.72 51.73 73.88
N ARG A 98 -40.86 51.20 74.35
CA ARG A 98 -42.21 51.40 73.83
C ARG A 98 -42.58 52.89 73.85
N TYR A 99 -43.15 53.39 72.76
CA TYR A 99 -44.21 54.40 72.82
C TYR A 99 -45.42 53.95 72.00
N ASN A 100 -46.56 54.06 72.65
CA ASN A 100 -47.89 53.63 72.23
C ASN A 100 -48.66 54.90 71.82
N TYR A 101 -49.13 54.99 70.57
CA TYR A 101 -50.20 55.91 70.17
C TYR A 101 -51.11 55.24 69.15
N GLY A 102 -52.42 55.27 69.43
CA GLY A 102 -53.49 54.66 68.66
C GLY A 102 -53.74 55.30 67.28
N PRO A 103 -54.64 54.70 66.48
CA PRO A 103 -54.69 54.88 65.04
C PRO A 103 -55.40 56.19 64.62
N PRO A 104 -54.87 56.94 63.63
CA PRO A 104 -55.63 57.98 62.94
C PRO A 104 -56.41 57.41 61.74
N GLN A 105 -57.57 58.02 61.49
CA GLN A 105 -58.59 57.66 60.49
C GLN A 105 -58.13 57.78 59.02
N PRO A 106 -58.80 57.08 58.07
CA PRO A 106 -58.44 57.12 56.66
C PRO A 106 -58.85 58.44 55.98
N PRO A 107 -58.05 58.96 55.03
CA PRO A 107 -58.40 60.09 54.18
C PRO A 107 -59.44 59.70 53.09
N PRO A 108 -60.12 60.68 52.48
CA PRO A 108 -61.31 60.45 51.64
C PRO A 108 -61.00 59.78 50.30
N ARG A 109 -61.96 58.97 49.82
CA ARG A 109 -61.98 58.37 48.47
C ARG A 109 -62.01 59.47 47.42
N ASN A 110 -60.95 59.56 46.61
CA ASN A 110 -60.99 60.25 45.33
C ASN A 110 -61.34 59.24 44.22
N ASP A 111 -62.46 59.50 43.56
CA ASP A 111 -62.86 58.92 42.28
C ASP A 111 -61.80 59.24 41.21
N TYR A 112 -61.10 58.21 40.74
CA TYR A 112 -60.40 58.25 39.45
C TYR A 112 -60.92 57.07 38.61
N GLY A 113 -61.52 57.41 37.47
CA GLY A 113 -61.95 56.46 36.45
C GLY A 113 -60.79 55.60 35.91
N PRO A 114 -61.10 54.54 35.13
CA PRO A 114 -60.11 53.58 34.67
C PRO A 114 -59.00 54.27 33.86
N PRO A 115 -57.74 53.84 34.03
CA PRO A 115 -56.61 54.44 33.33
C PRO A 115 -56.76 54.25 31.81
N PRO A 116 -56.28 55.20 30.99
CA PRO A 116 -56.27 55.06 29.55
C PRO A 116 -55.42 53.84 29.14
N PRO A 117 -55.77 53.16 28.04
CA PRO A 117 -55.02 52.00 27.57
C PRO A 117 -53.57 52.42 27.27
N PRO A 118 -52.59 51.54 27.55
CA PRO A 118 -51.19 51.83 27.24
C PRO A 118 -51.05 52.12 25.74
N PRO A 119 -50.12 53.02 25.34
CA PRO A 119 -49.81 53.22 23.93
C PRO A 119 -49.44 51.88 23.30
N PRO A 120 -49.78 51.62 22.02
CA PRO A 120 -49.46 50.38 21.37
C PRO A 120 -47.95 50.17 21.51
N GLN A 121 -47.58 49.19 22.32
CA GLN A 121 -46.23 48.66 22.30
C GLN A 121 -46.02 48.24 20.86
N GLN A 122 -45.21 49.00 20.13
CA GLN A 122 -44.51 48.44 18.99
C GLN A 122 -43.76 47.25 19.59
N GLN A 123 -44.37 46.08 19.49
CA GLN A 123 -43.65 44.83 19.52
C GLN A 123 -42.64 44.99 18.39
N GLN A 124 -41.46 45.49 18.71
CA GLN A 124 -40.27 44.94 18.10
C GLN A 124 -40.31 43.48 18.47
N GLN A 125 -41.01 42.73 17.62
CA GLN A 125 -40.76 41.34 17.38
C GLN A 125 -39.30 41.31 16.90
N GLN A 126 -38.37 41.39 17.85
CA GLN A 126 -37.13 40.66 17.69
C GLN A 126 -37.61 39.23 17.54
N GLN A 127 -37.78 38.82 16.28
CA GLN A 127 -37.83 37.43 15.90
C GLN A 127 -36.63 36.82 16.62
N ARG A 128 -36.85 36.15 17.75
CA ARG A 128 -35.91 35.14 18.21
C ARG A 128 -35.93 34.14 17.07
N GLU A 129 -34.97 34.26 16.16
CA GLU A 129 -34.75 33.26 15.11
C GLU A 129 -34.85 31.91 15.81
N ALA A 130 -35.77 31.06 15.33
CA ALA A 130 -35.97 29.75 15.93
C ALA A 130 -34.60 29.06 15.96
N VAL A 131 -34.13 28.68 17.15
CA VAL A 131 -32.82 28.04 17.31
C VAL A 131 -32.80 26.83 16.39
N VAL A 132 -31.99 26.90 15.34
CA VAL A 132 -31.86 25.85 14.34
C VAL A 132 -31.54 24.54 15.05
N GLY A 133 -32.41 23.55 14.85
CA GLY A 133 -32.29 22.24 15.47
C GLY A 133 -31.33 21.32 14.73
N PRO A 134 -30.89 20.21 15.35
CA PRO A 134 -29.94 19.28 14.75
C PRO A 134 -30.39 18.71 13.40
N GLY A 135 -31.69 18.50 13.19
CA GLY A 135 -32.24 17.93 11.96
C GLY A 135 -31.97 18.77 10.70
N GLU A 136 -31.98 20.10 10.83
CA GLU A 136 -31.66 20.99 9.71
C GLU A 136 -30.16 20.94 9.36
N LEU A 137 -29.29 20.86 10.38
CA LEU A 137 -27.84 20.70 10.18
C LEU A 137 -27.51 19.35 9.52
N ILE A 138 -28.20 18.27 9.90
CA ILE A 138 -28.07 16.96 9.24
C ILE A 138 -28.46 17.06 7.76
N GLY A 139 -29.58 17.72 7.45
CA GLY A 139 -30.02 17.97 6.07
C GLY A 139 -28.96 18.70 5.26
N LEU A 140 -28.41 19.80 5.79
CA LEU A 140 -27.35 20.57 5.12
C LEU A 140 -26.07 19.75 4.91
N GLY A 141 -25.71 18.90 5.87
CA GLY A 141 -24.59 17.97 5.74
C GLY A 141 -24.78 17.00 4.57
N ARG A 142 -25.94 16.35 4.49
CA ARG A 142 -26.28 15.41 3.41
C ARG A 142 -26.36 16.09 2.04
N GLU A 143 -26.78 17.34 2.00
CA GLU A 143 -26.80 18.17 0.78
C GLU A 143 -25.41 18.73 0.40
N GLY A 144 -24.38 18.54 1.24
CA GLY A 144 -23.03 19.09 1.02
C GLY A 144 -22.93 20.60 1.22
N ARG A 145 -23.94 21.25 1.82
CA ARG A 145 -24.00 22.70 2.08
C ARG A 145 -23.29 23.07 3.39
N VAL A 146 -22.05 22.59 3.54
CA VAL A 146 -21.27 22.68 4.77
C VAL A 146 -21.05 24.14 5.22
N LYS A 147 -20.80 25.05 4.28
CA LYS A 147 -20.56 26.47 4.59
C LYS A 147 -21.75 27.13 5.29
N GLU A 148 -22.96 26.87 4.78
CA GLU A 148 -24.19 27.38 5.38
C GLU A 148 -24.46 26.75 6.76
N ALA A 149 -24.16 25.46 6.92
CA ALA A 149 -24.26 24.81 8.22
C ALA A 149 -23.31 25.45 9.25
N VAL A 150 -22.08 25.78 8.84
CA VAL A 150 -21.13 26.51 9.69
C VAL A 150 -21.64 27.90 10.05
N GLU A 151 -22.22 28.65 9.11
CA GLU A 151 -22.84 29.95 9.41
C GLU A 151 -23.98 29.82 10.43
N LYS A 152 -24.78 28.74 10.35
CA LYS A 152 -25.84 28.46 11.33
C LYS A 152 -25.26 28.08 12.69
N LEU A 153 -24.15 27.34 12.74
CA LEU A 153 -23.43 27.05 13.98
C LEU A 153 -22.86 28.34 14.62
N ASP A 154 -22.29 29.25 13.82
CA ASP A 154 -21.82 30.57 14.27
C ASP A 154 -22.97 31.41 14.88
N LYS A 155 -24.20 31.26 14.37
CA LYS A 155 -25.41 31.89 14.92
C LYS A 155 -26.01 31.16 16.14
N GLY A 156 -25.38 30.09 16.62
CA GLY A 156 -25.80 29.37 17.82
C GLY A 156 -26.77 28.20 17.58
N ALA A 157 -26.81 27.64 16.36
CA ALA A 157 -27.52 26.40 16.09
C ALA A 157 -27.06 25.26 17.03
N ARG A 158 -28.00 24.39 17.42
CA ARG A 158 -27.69 23.24 18.28
C ARG A 158 -27.37 22.03 17.42
N ALA A 159 -26.17 21.48 17.58
CA ALA A 159 -25.76 20.22 16.99
C ALA A 159 -25.70 19.11 18.05
N ASP A 160 -26.18 17.93 17.67
CA ASP A 160 -25.99 16.67 18.41
C ASP A 160 -24.86 15.86 17.73
N PRO A 161 -24.47 14.69 18.28
CA PRO A 161 -23.40 13.88 17.68
C PRO A 161 -23.68 13.52 16.21
N GLN A 162 -24.93 13.20 15.87
CA GLN A 162 -25.30 12.84 14.50
C GLN A 162 -25.12 14.02 13.53
N ALA A 163 -25.53 15.23 13.93
CA ALA A 163 -25.30 16.43 13.14
C ALA A 163 -23.80 16.67 12.90
N PHE A 164 -22.97 16.55 13.93
CA PHE A 164 -21.51 16.68 13.76
C PHE A 164 -20.93 15.60 12.84
N TYR A 165 -21.39 14.36 12.95
CA TYR A 165 -20.96 13.25 12.09
C TYR A 165 -21.28 13.53 10.61
N GLU A 166 -22.51 13.94 10.30
CA GLU A 166 -22.96 14.20 8.93
C GLU A 166 -22.27 15.43 8.33
N LEU A 167 -22.08 16.48 9.12
CA LEU A 167 -21.33 17.67 8.70
C LEU A 167 -19.85 17.35 8.44
N ALA A 168 -19.21 16.53 9.28
CA ALA A 168 -17.86 16.08 9.04
C ALA A 168 -17.77 15.21 7.78
N ALA A 169 -18.68 14.24 7.60
CA ALA A 169 -18.72 13.35 6.44
C ALA A 169 -18.84 14.10 5.10
N ALA A 170 -19.53 15.25 5.10
CA ALA A 170 -19.64 16.14 3.95
C ALA A 170 -18.31 16.85 3.58
N CYS A 171 -17.32 16.85 4.47
CA CYS A 171 -16.02 17.50 4.29
C CYS A 171 -14.95 16.57 3.70
N SER A 172 -15.32 15.61 2.86
CA SER A 172 -14.34 14.68 2.24
C SER A 172 -13.42 15.33 1.21
N ASN A 173 -13.75 16.55 0.74
CA ASN A 173 -12.97 17.30 -0.24
C ASN A 173 -11.91 18.15 0.48
N PRO A 174 -10.62 18.12 0.07
CA PRO A 174 -9.56 18.96 0.64
C PRO A 174 -9.88 20.47 0.65
N LYS A 175 -10.73 20.95 -0.27
CA LYS A 175 -11.18 22.34 -0.32
C LYS A 175 -12.06 22.76 0.88
N LEU A 176 -12.59 21.80 1.63
CA LEU A 176 -13.46 22.00 2.79
C LEU A 176 -12.72 21.81 4.13
N LEU A 177 -11.37 21.79 4.11
CA LEU A 177 -10.57 21.61 5.32
C LEU A 177 -10.83 22.70 6.37
N GLU A 178 -11.03 23.95 5.95
CA GLU A 178 -11.30 25.05 6.88
C GLU A 178 -12.68 24.91 7.53
N GLU A 179 -13.69 24.49 6.77
CA GLU A 179 -15.01 24.17 7.28
C GLU A 179 -14.96 22.98 8.25
N LEU A 180 -14.23 21.91 7.92
CA LEU A 180 -14.01 20.77 8.81
C LEU A 180 -13.37 21.21 10.14
N ARG A 181 -12.37 22.10 10.08
CA ARG A 181 -11.73 22.66 11.29
C ARG A 181 -12.72 23.46 12.14
N LYS A 182 -13.57 24.29 11.53
CA LYS A 182 -14.61 25.03 12.27
C LYS A 182 -15.62 24.08 12.91
N ILE A 183 -16.10 23.07 12.18
CA ILE A 183 -17.04 22.07 12.71
C ILE A 183 -16.39 21.31 13.88
N HIS A 184 -15.12 20.93 13.73
CA HIS A 184 -14.38 20.25 14.79
C HIS A 184 -14.19 21.15 16.04
N ASP A 185 -13.91 22.45 15.87
CA ASP A 185 -13.87 23.41 16.97
C ASP A 185 -15.21 23.53 17.71
N PHE A 186 -16.33 23.55 16.97
CA PHE A 186 -17.68 23.51 17.56
C PHE A 186 -17.93 22.21 18.32
N PHE A 187 -17.52 21.07 17.75
CA PHE A 187 -17.64 19.76 18.38
C PHE A 187 -16.84 19.69 19.70
N LEU A 188 -15.60 20.19 19.72
CA LEU A 188 -14.75 20.20 20.91
C LEU A 188 -15.30 21.07 22.06
N ARG A 189 -16.09 22.11 21.74
CA ARG A 189 -16.79 22.96 22.72
C ARG A 189 -18.13 22.38 23.18
N SER A 190 -18.62 21.34 22.52
CA SER A 190 -19.89 20.69 22.82
C SER A 190 -19.76 19.69 24.00
N PRO A 191 -20.87 19.30 24.64
CA PRO A 191 -20.84 18.23 25.66
C PRO A 191 -20.47 16.85 25.07
N PHE A 192 -20.47 16.72 23.75
CA PHE A 192 -20.24 15.47 23.03
C PHE A 192 -18.78 15.29 22.57
N ARG A 193 -17.85 16.15 22.99
CA ARG A 193 -16.43 16.13 22.55
C ARG A 193 -15.71 14.78 22.70
N ALA A 194 -16.20 13.90 23.58
CA ALA A 194 -15.67 12.56 23.82
C ALA A 194 -16.33 11.47 22.95
N ASP A 195 -17.30 11.83 22.10
CA ASP A 195 -18.00 10.87 21.25
C ASP A 195 -17.04 10.18 20.28
N LEU A 196 -16.88 8.87 20.43
CA LEU A 196 -15.91 8.08 19.68
C LEU A 196 -16.23 8.04 18.17
N GLN A 197 -17.52 7.97 17.80
CA GLN A 197 -17.92 7.87 16.40
C GLN A 197 -17.65 9.18 15.66
N VAL A 198 -17.98 10.32 16.29
CA VAL A 198 -17.68 11.63 15.71
C VAL A 198 -16.18 11.86 15.62
N ASN A 199 -15.41 11.52 16.66
CA ASN A 199 -13.94 11.63 16.61
C ASN A 199 -13.34 10.77 15.50
N ASN A 200 -13.74 9.49 15.38
CA ASN A 200 -13.28 8.63 14.29
C ASN A 200 -13.63 9.21 12.91
N LYS A 201 -14.83 9.80 12.75
CA LYS A 201 -15.19 10.51 11.52
C LYS A 201 -14.29 11.72 11.26
N MET A 202 -13.97 12.52 12.28
CA MET A 202 -13.03 13.65 12.14
C MET A 202 -11.65 13.16 11.69
N LEU A 203 -11.13 12.07 12.27
CA LEU A 203 -9.86 11.46 11.85
C LEU A 203 -9.89 11.07 10.37
N GLU A 204 -10.94 10.35 9.96
CA GLU A 204 -11.13 9.90 8.58
C GLU A 204 -11.15 11.09 7.61
N MET A 205 -11.86 12.16 7.95
CA MET A 205 -11.98 13.34 7.09
C MET A 205 -10.68 14.16 7.03
N TYR A 206 -9.96 14.27 8.14
CA TYR A 206 -8.62 14.88 8.13
C TYR A 206 -7.64 14.07 7.27
N ALA A 207 -7.70 12.73 7.32
CA ALA A 207 -6.88 11.87 6.48
C ALA A 207 -7.20 12.07 4.98
N LYS A 208 -8.48 12.14 4.60
CA LYS A 208 -8.91 12.43 3.22
C LYS A 208 -8.52 13.83 2.73
N CYS A 209 -8.44 14.80 3.64
CA CYS A 209 -7.95 16.15 3.36
C CYS A 209 -6.41 16.27 3.38
N ALA A 210 -5.67 15.16 3.49
CA ALA A 210 -4.21 15.14 3.66
C ALA A 210 -3.69 15.96 4.85
N ALA A 211 -4.55 16.19 5.85
CA ALA A 211 -4.28 17.01 7.02
C ALA A 211 -3.85 16.17 8.24
N MET A 212 -2.85 15.29 8.04
CA MET A 212 -2.46 14.28 9.05
C MET A 212 -1.97 14.89 10.38
N ASN A 213 -1.46 16.11 10.38
CA ASN A 213 -1.12 16.83 11.62
C ASN A 213 -2.35 17.10 12.50
N HIS A 214 -3.50 17.42 11.89
CA HIS A 214 -4.75 17.60 12.62
C HIS A 214 -5.31 16.26 13.08
N ALA A 215 -5.29 15.25 12.21
CA ALA A 215 -5.70 13.88 12.57
C ALA A 215 -4.92 13.36 13.79
N ARG A 216 -3.58 13.48 13.79
CA ARG A 216 -2.76 13.05 14.93
C ARG A 216 -3.10 13.78 16.23
N ARG A 217 -3.27 15.11 16.17
CA ARG A 217 -3.65 15.89 17.36
C ARG A 217 -5.00 15.44 17.90
N THR A 218 -5.99 15.24 17.05
CA THR A 218 -7.29 14.71 17.46
C THR A 218 -7.13 13.34 18.12
N PHE A 219 -6.44 12.42 17.46
CA PHE A 219 -6.19 11.06 17.95
C PHE A 219 -5.51 11.01 19.33
N ASP A 220 -4.53 11.90 19.56
CA ASP A 220 -3.81 11.98 20.84
C ASP A 220 -4.68 12.50 21.99
N HIS A 221 -5.66 13.35 21.69
CA HIS A 221 -6.55 13.94 22.70
C HIS A 221 -7.85 13.15 22.88
N MET A 222 -8.07 12.08 22.11
CA MET A 222 -9.22 11.21 22.30
C MET A 222 -9.11 10.49 23.65
N PRO A 223 -10.16 10.55 24.50
CA PRO A 223 -10.16 9.87 25.80
C PRO A 223 -10.15 8.35 25.64
N ASP A 224 -10.94 7.86 24.69
CA ASP A 224 -11.04 6.44 24.34
C ASP A 224 -10.69 6.25 22.86
N ARG A 225 -10.02 5.15 22.55
CA ARG A 225 -9.66 4.73 21.19
C ARG A 225 -9.98 3.26 21.02
N ASN A 226 -10.70 2.93 19.96
CA ASN A 226 -10.97 1.55 19.58
C ASN A 226 -10.06 1.13 18.41
N MET A 227 -10.18 -0.12 17.98
CA MET A 227 -9.43 -0.64 16.84
C MET A 227 -9.61 0.22 15.58
N ASP A 228 -10.83 0.70 15.31
CA ASP A 228 -11.11 1.56 14.16
C ASP A 228 -10.32 2.88 14.23
N SER A 229 -10.20 3.50 15.41
CA SER A 229 -9.39 4.71 15.59
C SER A 229 -7.94 4.48 15.16
N TRP A 230 -7.37 3.32 15.53
CA TRP A 230 -6.00 2.95 15.14
C TRP A 230 -5.90 2.65 13.65
N HIS A 231 -6.85 1.90 13.10
CA HIS A 231 -6.91 1.56 11.68
C HIS A 231 -7.01 2.80 10.80
N ILE A 232 -7.91 3.73 11.13
CA ILE A 232 -8.06 5.00 10.41
C ILE A 232 -6.74 5.78 10.38
N MET A 233 -5.99 5.79 11.50
CA MET A 233 -4.73 6.51 11.56
C MET A 233 -3.60 5.80 10.78
N ILE A 234 -3.47 4.48 10.91
CA ILE A 234 -2.47 3.71 10.17
C ILE A 234 -2.72 3.83 8.66
N ASP A 235 -3.96 3.62 8.23
CA ASP A 235 -4.35 3.78 6.82
C ASP A 235 -4.15 5.22 6.34
N GLY A 236 -4.61 6.19 7.12
CA GLY A 236 -4.48 7.62 6.81
C GLY A 236 -3.03 8.04 6.58
N TYR A 237 -2.08 7.53 7.37
CA TYR A 237 -0.65 7.76 7.12
C TYR A 237 -0.16 7.04 5.86
N ALA A 238 -0.55 5.77 5.65
CA ALA A 238 -0.14 5.00 4.48
C ALA A 238 -0.58 5.64 3.15
N VAL A 239 -1.86 5.96 3.00
CA VAL A 239 -2.42 6.53 1.75
C VAL A 239 -1.91 7.93 1.44
N ASN A 240 -1.42 8.67 2.45
CA ASN A 240 -0.80 9.98 2.29
C ASN A 240 0.73 9.90 2.09
N GLY A 241 1.28 8.72 1.81
CA GLY A 241 2.71 8.54 1.53
C GLY A 241 3.61 8.63 2.75
N LEU A 242 3.05 8.50 3.97
CA LEU A 242 3.76 8.54 5.24
C LEU A 242 3.86 7.13 5.85
N GLY A 243 4.21 6.14 5.03
CA GLY A 243 4.26 4.72 5.41
C GLY A 243 5.11 4.45 6.66
N ASP A 244 6.28 5.08 6.78
CA ASP A 244 7.15 4.93 7.96
C ASP A 244 6.46 5.34 9.27
N VAL A 245 5.65 6.40 9.22
CA VAL A 245 4.90 6.89 10.39
C VAL A 245 3.74 5.94 10.72
N ALA A 246 3.10 5.36 9.70
CA ALA A 246 2.08 4.33 9.89
C ALA A 246 2.65 3.08 10.59
N LEU A 247 3.83 2.62 10.19
CA LEU A 247 4.52 1.48 10.81
C LEU A 247 4.93 1.77 12.26
N GLN A 248 5.42 2.98 12.54
CA GLN A 248 5.69 3.41 13.92
C GLN A 248 4.43 3.41 14.78
N LEU A 249 3.30 3.86 14.23
CA LEU A 249 2.02 3.86 14.94
C LEU A 249 1.51 2.44 15.20
N PHE A 250 1.70 1.51 14.26
CA PHE A 250 1.41 0.10 14.45
C PHE A 250 2.24 -0.52 15.59
N GLU A 251 3.54 -0.20 15.65
CA GLU A 251 4.38 -0.67 16.77
C GLU A 251 4.00 0.00 18.10
N GLU A 252 3.58 1.28 18.10
CA GLU A 252 3.02 1.94 19.29
C GLU A 252 1.74 1.22 19.78
N MET A 253 0.84 0.88 18.85
CA MET A 253 -0.40 0.14 19.13
C MET A 253 -0.12 -1.18 19.86
N LYS A 254 0.88 -1.94 19.37
CA LYS A 254 1.28 -3.23 19.94
C LYS A 254 2.02 -3.08 21.28
N THR A 255 3.09 -2.30 21.29
CA THR A 255 4.07 -2.32 22.38
C THR A 255 3.66 -1.45 23.57
N LYS A 256 3.09 -0.28 23.30
CA LYS A 256 2.73 0.70 24.34
C LYS A 256 1.32 0.47 24.88
N TYR A 257 0.39 0.10 24.00
CA TYR A 257 -1.02 -0.09 24.36
C TYR A 257 -1.43 -1.56 24.50
N GLY A 258 -0.58 -2.52 24.10
CA GLY A 258 -0.87 -3.94 24.25
C GLY A 258 -2.04 -4.43 23.41
N ILE A 259 -2.40 -3.69 22.34
CA ILE A 259 -3.56 -4.02 21.50
C ILE A 259 -3.11 -5.05 20.46
N ALA A 260 -3.77 -6.21 20.46
CA ALA A 260 -3.46 -7.30 19.55
C ALA A 260 -3.87 -6.96 18.10
N PRO A 261 -2.96 -7.13 17.11
CA PRO A 261 -3.31 -6.98 15.70
C PRO A 261 -4.39 -7.96 15.25
N THR A 262 -5.16 -7.55 14.26
CA THR A 262 -6.15 -8.38 13.53
C THR A 262 -5.72 -8.57 12.08
N ALA A 263 -6.39 -9.47 11.34
CA ALA A 263 -6.19 -9.63 9.90
C ALA A 263 -6.23 -8.29 9.15
N HIS A 264 -7.29 -7.49 9.38
CA HIS A 264 -7.38 -6.16 8.76
C HIS A 264 -6.21 -5.24 9.13
N THR A 265 -5.68 -5.34 10.35
CA THR A 265 -4.49 -4.56 10.76
C THR A 265 -3.30 -4.86 9.86
N PHE A 266 -3.06 -6.14 9.54
CA PHE A 266 -1.96 -6.53 8.66
C PHE A 266 -2.18 -6.07 7.22
N THR A 267 -3.42 -6.02 6.73
CA THR A 267 -3.70 -5.38 5.43
C THR A 267 -3.22 -3.93 5.40
N LEU A 268 -3.49 -3.15 6.47
CA LEU A 268 -3.06 -1.75 6.58
C LEU A 268 -1.55 -1.61 6.71
N VAL A 269 -0.90 -2.51 7.47
CA VAL A 269 0.57 -2.55 7.62
C VAL A 269 1.25 -2.85 6.29
N LEU A 270 0.74 -3.80 5.51
CA LEU A 270 1.27 -4.10 4.17
C LEU A 270 1.10 -2.91 3.22
N ASN A 271 -0.06 -2.22 3.26
CA ASN A 271 -0.25 -0.98 2.51
C ASN A 271 0.75 0.10 2.97
N ALA A 272 1.02 0.24 4.27
CA ALA A 272 2.03 1.15 4.79
C ALA A 272 3.43 0.82 4.22
N CYS A 273 3.84 -0.46 4.25
CA CYS A 273 5.10 -0.91 3.65
C CYS A 273 5.17 -0.60 2.15
N ALA A 274 4.05 -0.73 1.43
CA ALA A 274 4.00 -0.47 0.00
C ALA A 274 4.20 1.02 -0.34
N ASN A 275 3.84 1.93 0.58
CA ASN A 275 4.03 3.37 0.43
C ASN A 275 5.36 3.87 1.06
N SER A 276 6.14 3.00 1.71
CA SER A 276 7.49 3.29 2.21
C SER A 276 8.59 2.45 1.54
N GLU A 277 8.26 1.70 0.47
CA GLU A 277 9.18 0.79 -0.24
C GLU A 277 9.87 -0.23 0.69
N ALA A 278 9.21 -0.59 1.79
CA ALA A 278 9.73 -1.45 2.86
C ALA A 278 9.45 -2.94 2.56
N ILE A 279 10.12 -3.48 1.54
CA ILE A 279 9.87 -4.84 1.04
C ILE A 279 10.22 -5.89 2.09
N GLU A 280 11.38 -5.78 2.73
CA GLU A 280 11.83 -6.76 3.72
C GLU A 280 10.88 -6.79 4.92
N GLU A 281 10.49 -5.61 5.42
CA GLU A 281 9.54 -5.46 6.51
C GLU A 281 8.16 -6.04 6.16
N ALA A 282 7.70 -5.88 4.92
CA ALA A 282 6.42 -6.44 4.48
C ALA A 282 6.39 -7.97 4.62
N PHE A 283 7.45 -8.67 4.14
CA PHE A 283 7.55 -10.11 4.30
C PHE A 283 7.69 -10.53 5.77
N LEU A 284 8.44 -9.77 6.58
CA LEU A 284 8.54 -10.01 8.01
C LEU A 284 7.18 -9.93 8.71
N TYR A 285 6.37 -8.90 8.41
CA TYR A 285 5.03 -8.77 8.98
C TYR A 285 4.06 -9.83 8.46
N PHE A 286 4.15 -10.18 7.18
CA PHE A 286 3.34 -11.25 6.58
C PHE A 286 3.58 -12.59 7.26
N ASP A 287 4.84 -12.95 7.52
CA ASP A 287 5.19 -14.18 8.24
C ASP A 287 4.81 -14.10 9.72
N ALA A 288 5.04 -12.94 10.37
CA ALA A 288 4.70 -12.71 11.77
C ALA A 288 3.20 -12.83 12.03
N MET A 289 2.36 -12.46 11.07
CA MET A 289 0.90 -12.61 11.18
C MET A 289 0.50 -14.05 11.49
N SER A 290 1.11 -15.04 10.82
CA SER A 290 0.84 -16.45 11.08
C SER A 290 1.57 -16.96 12.31
N ARG A 291 2.87 -16.66 12.40
CA ARG A 291 3.77 -17.23 13.42
C ARG A 291 3.52 -16.68 14.82
N ASP A 292 3.34 -15.37 14.93
CA ASP A 292 3.34 -14.64 16.20
C ASP A 292 1.91 -14.29 16.64
N HIS A 293 0.96 -14.22 15.70
CA HIS A 293 -0.44 -13.84 15.97
C HIS A 293 -1.47 -14.92 15.65
N GLY A 294 -1.09 -16.03 15.02
CA GLY A 294 -2.00 -17.13 14.68
C GLY A 294 -3.09 -16.73 13.67
N ILE A 295 -2.84 -15.71 12.85
CA ILE A 295 -3.77 -15.20 11.84
C ILE A 295 -3.36 -15.79 10.48
N GLU A 296 -4.27 -16.53 9.86
CA GLU A 296 -4.04 -17.09 8.53
C GLU A 296 -4.13 -16.01 7.43
N PRO A 297 -3.19 -15.98 6.46
CA PRO A 297 -3.23 -15.03 5.37
C PRO A 297 -4.39 -15.30 4.41
N GLY A 298 -5.35 -14.37 4.37
CA GLY A 298 -6.36 -14.26 3.30
C GLY A 298 -5.84 -13.58 2.03
N VAL A 299 -6.66 -13.55 0.99
CA VAL A 299 -6.33 -13.01 -0.35
C VAL A 299 -5.84 -11.56 -0.27
N GLU A 300 -6.46 -10.75 0.58
CA GLU A 300 -6.11 -9.35 0.85
C GLU A 300 -4.66 -9.16 1.31
N HIS A 301 -4.11 -10.11 2.06
CA HIS A 301 -2.71 -10.04 2.52
C HIS A 301 -1.74 -10.36 1.38
N TYR A 302 -2.06 -11.35 0.54
CA TYR A 302 -1.25 -11.66 -0.65
C TYR A 302 -1.27 -10.51 -1.66
N VAL A 303 -2.42 -9.87 -1.86
CA VAL A 303 -2.53 -8.63 -2.65
C VAL A 303 -1.64 -7.54 -2.06
N GLY A 304 -1.62 -7.37 -0.73
CA GLY A 304 -0.71 -6.44 -0.06
C GLY A 304 0.77 -6.67 -0.42
N ILE A 305 1.23 -7.91 -0.45
CA ILE A 305 2.61 -8.24 -0.88
C ILE A 305 2.85 -7.89 -2.35
N ILE A 306 1.88 -8.19 -3.23
CA ILE A 306 1.95 -7.84 -4.65
C ILE A 306 2.06 -6.32 -4.83
N GLU A 307 1.29 -5.54 -4.05
CA GLU A 307 1.34 -4.08 -4.08
C GLU A 307 2.68 -3.53 -3.58
N VAL A 308 3.25 -4.12 -2.51
CA VAL A 308 4.59 -3.76 -2.02
C VAL A 308 5.63 -3.95 -3.13
N LEU A 309 5.64 -5.12 -3.78
CA LEU A 309 6.59 -5.41 -4.87
C LEU A 309 6.37 -4.46 -6.05
N GLY A 310 5.12 -4.30 -6.51
CA GLY A 310 4.82 -3.52 -7.69
C GLY A 310 5.00 -2.01 -7.52
N LYS A 311 4.66 -1.44 -6.36
CA LYS A 311 4.92 -0.01 -6.07
C LYS A 311 6.41 0.29 -5.93
N SER A 312 7.20 -0.68 -5.47
CA SER A 312 8.66 -0.58 -5.38
C SER A 312 9.37 -0.86 -6.72
N GLY A 313 8.62 -1.09 -7.81
CA GLY A 313 9.16 -1.31 -9.17
C GLY A 313 9.56 -2.75 -9.48
N HIS A 314 9.34 -3.71 -8.58
CA HIS A 314 9.67 -5.13 -8.73
C HIS A 314 8.52 -5.92 -9.40
N LEU A 315 8.10 -5.47 -10.59
CA LEU A 315 6.95 -6.05 -11.29
C LEU A 315 7.15 -7.51 -11.72
N ASN A 316 8.37 -7.91 -12.09
CA ASN A 316 8.64 -9.29 -12.50
C ASN A 316 8.50 -10.24 -11.31
N GLU A 317 9.03 -9.82 -10.17
CA GLU A 317 8.93 -10.54 -8.90
C GLU A 317 7.47 -10.61 -8.43
N ALA A 318 6.69 -9.55 -8.64
CA ALA A 318 5.25 -9.56 -8.37
C ALA A 318 4.49 -10.59 -9.23
N VAL A 319 4.82 -10.69 -10.53
CA VAL A 319 4.24 -11.71 -11.43
C VAL A 319 4.66 -13.12 -11.01
N GLU A 320 5.94 -13.33 -10.68
CA GLU A 320 6.44 -14.62 -10.19
C GLU A 320 5.77 -15.01 -8.86
N TYR A 321 5.50 -14.03 -7.99
CA TYR A 321 4.79 -14.25 -6.74
C TYR A 321 3.33 -14.69 -6.98
N ILE A 322 2.64 -14.06 -7.95
CA ILE A 322 1.28 -14.45 -8.36
C ILE A 322 1.25 -15.91 -8.85
N GLU A 323 2.26 -16.34 -9.60
CA GLU A 323 2.36 -17.73 -10.10
C GLU A 323 2.57 -18.76 -8.98
N LYS A 324 3.04 -18.33 -7.79
CA LYS A 324 3.28 -19.18 -6.62
C LYS A 324 2.17 -19.10 -5.57
N LEU A 325 1.08 -18.38 -5.84
CA LEU A 325 -0.03 -18.26 -4.88
C LEU A 325 -0.60 -19.64 -4.53
N PRO A 326 -0.99 -19.87 -3.26
CA PRO A 326 -1.56 -21.15 -2.84
C PRO A 326 -3.02 -21.35 -3.29
N PHE A 327 -3.56 -20.43 -4.07
CA PHE A 327 -4.92 -20.44 -4.62
C PHE A 327 -4.94 -19.84 -6.02
N GLU A 328 -6.02 -20.09 -6.77
CA GLU A 328 -6.19 -19.50 -8.10
C GLU A 328 -6.32 -17.97 -8.01
N PRO A 329 -5.50 -17.19 -8.75
CA PRO A 329 -5.53 -15.74 -8.69
C PRO A 329 -6.92 -15.17 -9.01
N THR A 330 -7.48 -14.42 -8.06
CA THR A 330 -8.81 -13.82 -8.15
C THR A 330 -8.82 -12.56 -9.01
N ALA A 331 -10.02 -12.05 -9.34
CA ALA A 331 -10.17 -10.77 -10.04
C ALA A 331 -9.44 -9.62 -9.33
N THR A 332 -9.47 -9.60 -7.99
CA THR A 332 -8.77 -8.59 -7.18
C THR A 332 -7.25 -8.61 -7.37
N VAL A 333 -6.64 -9.80 -7.50
CA VAL A 333 -5.20 -9.96 -7.77
C VAL A 333 -4.85 -9.36 -9.13
N TRP A 334 -5.63 -9.67 -10.16
CA TRP A 334 -5.39 -9.14 -11.52
C TRP A 334 -5.70 -7.65 -11.64
N GLU A 335 -6.71 -7.14 -10.94
CA GLU A 335 -6.99 -5.70 -10.84
C GLU A 335 -5.82 -4.94 -10.20
N SER A 336 -5.25 -5.49 -9.11
CA SER A 336 -4.07 -4.91 -8.48
C SER A 336 -2.88 -4.91 -9.44
N LEU A 337 -2.57 -6.04 -10.09
CA LEU A 337 -1.49 -6.14 -11.08
C LEU A 337 -1.68 -5.18 -12.25
N LEU A 338 -2.91 -5.04 -12.76
CA LEU A 338 -3.26 -4.11 -13.84
C LEU A 338 -2.95 -2.66 -13.42
N ASN A 339 -3.35 -2.26 -12.21
CA ASN A 339 -3.05 -0.93 -11.68
C ASN A 339 -1.55 -0.71 -11.52
N LEU A 340 -0.81 -1.70 -11.02
CA LEU A 340 0.65 -1.63 -10.87
C LEU A 340 1.35 -1.53 -12.23
N ALA A 341 0.90 -2.29 -13.23
CA ALA A 341 1.40 -2.20 -14.61
C ALA A 341 1.19 -0.80 -15.20
N ARG A 342 0.01 -0.21 -15.01
CA ARG A 342 -0.29 1.16 -15.44
C ARG A 342 0.58 2.20 -14.75
N MET A 343 0.76 2.10 -13.44
CA MET A 343 1.60 3.03 -12.67
C MET A 343 3.06 2.99 -13.14
N ASN A 344 3.57 1.82 -13.51
CA ASN A 344 4.94 1.63 -13.99
C ASN A 344 5.09 1.79 -15.52
N GLY A 345 3.99 1.92 -16.26
CA GLY A 345 3.99 2.05 -17.72
C GLY A 345 4.32 0.75 -18.49
N ASP A 346 4.09 -0.43 -17.90
CA ASP A 346 4.29 -1.72 -18.56
C ASP A 346 3.03 -2.12 -19.35
N ILE A 347 2.99 -1.70 -20.62
CA ILE A 347 1.85 -1.90 -21.53
C ILE A 347 1.61 -3.40 -21.81
N ASP A 348 2.68 -4.21 -21.93
CA ASP A 348 2.58 -5.65 -22.19
C ASP A 348 1.92 -6.36 -21.00
N LEU A 349 2.30 -5.98 -19.78
CA LEU A 349 1.75 -6.55 -18.56
C LEU A 349 0.31 -6.05 -18.31
N GLU A 350 0.01 -4.80 -18.61
CA GLU A 350 -1.34 -4.24 -18.60
C GLU A 350 -2.27 -5.04 -19.53
N ASP A 351 -1.86 -5.27 -20.78
CA ASP A 351 -2.66 -6.04 -21.74
C ASP A 351 -2.93 -7.47 -21.25
N ARG A 352 -1.91 -8.14 -20.69
CA ARG A 352 -2.03 -9.48 -20.13
C ARG A 352 -2.97 -9.51 -18.92
N ALA A 353 -2.84 -8.56 -17.99
CA ALA A 353 -3.66 -8.49 -16.79
C ALA A 353 -5.13 -8.21 -17.15
N GLU A 354 -5.39 -7.36 -18.15
CA GLU A 354 -6.75 -7.08 -18.64
C GLU A 354 -7.39 -8.31 -19.31
N GLU A 355 -6.63 -9.07 -20.13
CA GLU A 355 -7.11 -10.32 -20.73
C GLU A 355 -7.50 -11.35 -19.66
N LEU A 356 -6.66 -11.52 -18.63
CA LEU A 356 -6.93 -12.42 -17.52
C LEU A 356 -8.14 -11.96 -16.69
N LEU A 357 -8.26 -10.66 -16.44
CA LEU A 357 -9.41 -10.11 -15.71
C LEU A 357 -10.73 -10.33 -16.46
N VAL A 358 -10.74 -10.11 -17.78
CA VAL A 358 -11.92 -10.37 -18.63
C VAL A 358 -12.28 -11.87 -18.65
N SER A 359 -11.27 -12.75 -18.59
CA SER A 359 -11.52 -14.19 -18.55
C SER A 359 -12.23 -14.65 -17.26
N LEU A 360 -12.00 -13.94 -16.15
CA LEU A 360 -12.66 -14.20 -14.87
C LEU A 360 -14.01 -13.49 -14.74
N ASP A 361 -14.08 -12.25 -15.20
CA ASP A 361 -15.29 -11.42 -15.18
C ASP A 361 -15.53 -10.77 -16.55
N PRO A 362 -16.40 -11.37 -17.39
CA PRO A 362 -16.74 -10.84 -18.70
C PRO A 362 -17.38 -9.45 -18.69
N THR A 363 -17.84 -8.94 -17.53
CA THR A 363 -18.39 -7.57 -17.44
C THR A 363 -17.31 -6.49 -17.46
N LYS A 364 -16.05 -6.86 -17.20
CA LYS A 364 -14.89 -5.95 -17.18
C LYS A 364 -14.32 -5.65 -18.58
N VAL A 365 -14.97 -6.14 -19.64
CA VAL A 365 -14.58 -5.89 -21.03
C VAL A 365 -14.56 -4.39 -21.30
N ASN A 366 -13.42 -3.88 -21.75
CA ASN A 366 -13.31 -2.51 -22.24
C ASN A 366 -13.84 -2.44 -23.69
N PRO A 367 -15.02 -1.85 -23.95
CA PRO A 367 -15.63 -1.85 -25.28
C PRO A 367 -14.85 -1.02 -26.31
N LYS A 368 -13.88 -0.22 -25.88
CA LYS A 368 -13.06 0.63 -26.75
C LYS A 368 -11.73 -0.01 -27.15
N LYS A 369 -11.37 -1.16 -26.57
CA LYS A 369 -10.10 -1.84 -26.84
C LYS A 369 -10.28 -2.85 -27.99
N LEU A 370 -9.45 -2.73 -29.03
CA LEU A 370 -9.39 -3.74 -30.09
C LEU A 370 -8.89 -5.06 -29.48
N PRO A 371 -9.44 -6.23 -29.86
CA PRO A 371 -8.96 -7.51 -29.37
C PRO A 371 -7.48 -7.66 -29.72
N THR A 372 -6.62 -7.73 -28.71
CA THR A 372 -5.22 -8.10 -28.89
C THR A 372 -5.19 -9.54 -29.41
N PRO A 373 -4.39 -9.84 -30.45
CA PRO A 373 -4.20 -11.22 -30.89
C PRO A 373 -3.68 -12.04 -29.70
N PRO A 374 -4.14 -13.29 -29.51
CA PRO A 374 -3.70 -14.11 -28.40
C PRO A 374 -2.17 -14.14 -28.36
N PRO A 375 -1.56 -13.91 -27.18
CA PRO A 375 -0.11 -13.84 -27.08
C PRO A 375 0.46 -15.15 -27.61
N LYS A 376 1.35 -15.05 -28.61
CA LYS A 376 2.15 -16.21 -29.02
C LYS A 376 2.87 -16.68 -27.78
N ARG A 377 2.58 -17.90 -27.30
CA ARG A 377 3.29 -18.55 -26.18
C ARG A 377 4.76 -18.15 -26.25
N ARG A 378 5.22 -17.31 -25.31
CA ARG A 378 6.65 -17.16 -25.06
C ARG A 378 7.07 -18.54 -24.54
N LEU A 379 7.50 -19.42 -25.45
CA LEU A 379 8.31 -20.57 -25.08
C LEU A 379 9.54 -19.95 -24.43
N GLY A 380 9.53 -19.99 -23.09
CA GLY A 380 10.44 -19.26 -22.24
C GLY A 380 11.88 -19.58 -22.59
N ILE A 381 12.54 -18.59 -23.17
CA ILE A 381 14.00 -18.48 -23.12
C ILE A 381 14.30 -16.98 -22.97
N ASN A 382 14.13 -16.46 -21.76
CA ASN A 382 14.67 -15.16 -21.36
C ASN A 382 16.20 -15.29 -21.24
N MET A 383 16.95 -14.25 -21.62
CA MET A 383 18.41 -14.17 -21.48
C MET A 383 18.87 -14.19 -20.00
N LEU A 384 17.97 -13.92 -19.06
CA LEU A 384 18.25 -13.92 -17.62
C LEU A 384 18.18 -15.34 -17.02
N ASP A 385 17.24 -16.17 -17.47
CA ASP A 385 17.08 -17.56 -16.99
C ASP A 385 18.12 -18.53 -17.58
N GLY A 386 18.75 -18.17 -18.70
CA GLY A 386 19.70 -19.04 -19.41
C GLY A 386 21.14 -18.99 -18.90
N ARG A 387 21.45 -18.22 -17.86
CA ARG A 387 22.82 -18.10 -17.31
C ARG A 387 23.44 -19.47 -16.95
N ASN A 388 22.60 -20.47 -16.64
CA ASN A 388 23.04 -21.81 -16.24
C ASN A 388 23.27 -22.81 -17.39
N LYS A 389 22.99 -22.47 -18.66
CA LYS A 389 23.15 -23.41 -19.80
C LYS A 389 24.42 -23.19 -20.64
N LEU A 390 25.15 -22.10 -20.43
CA LEU A 390 26.38 -21.80 -21.17
C LEU A 390 27.58 -22.67 -20.76
N VAL A 391 27.50 -23.37 -19.63
CA VAL A 391 28.60 -24.20 -19.08
C VAL A 391 28.71 -25.56 -19.80
N GLU A 392 27.65 -26.03 -20.45
CA GLU A 392 27.60 -27.40 -21.01
C GLU A 392 28.00 -27.53 -22.48
N TYR A 393 28.37 -26.46 -23.19
CA TYR A 393 28.72 -26.61 -24.60
C TYR A 393 30.20 -26.93 -24.85
N ARG A 394 30.48 -28.22 -25.05
CA ARG A 394 31.65 -28.73 -25.77
C ARG A 394 31.26 -28.93 -27.25
N LEU A 395 31.99 -28.31 -28.18
CA LEU A 395 31.69 -28.39 -29.62
C LEU A 395 31.77 -29.85 -30.14
N PRO A 396 30.84 -30.32 -31.01
CA PRO A 396 31.00 -31.59 -31.70
C PRO A 396 32.18 -31.54 -32.70
N PRO A 397 33.11 -32.50 -32.68
CA PRO A 397 34.36 -32.49 -33.45
C PRO A 397 34.18 -32.55 -34.99
N LYS A 398 32.97 -32.81 -35.49
CA LYS A 398 32.70 -32.95 -36.93
C LYS A 398 32.58 -31.61 -37.69
N ILE A 399 32.45 -30.48 -37.00
CA ILE A 399 32.29 -29.16 -37.64
C ILE A 399 33.66 -28.52 -37.98
N GLU A 400 34.74 -28.90 -37.29
CA GLU A 400 36.08 -28.36 -37.54
C GLU A 400 36.60 -28.63 -38.96
N LYS A 401 36.21 -29.75 -39.59
CA LYS A 401 36.77 -30.16 -40.88
C LYS A 401 36.10 -29.57 -42.13
N LYS A 402 34.92 -28.95 -42.01
CA LYS A 402 34.19 -28.39 -43.18
C LYS A 402 34.34 -26.87 -43.38
N VAL A 403 34.97 -26.15 -42.45
CA VAL A 403 35.04 -24.67 -42.46
C VAL A 403 36.42 -24.15 -42.93
N VAL A 404 37.20 -24.97 -43.63
CA VAL A 404 38.54 -24.56 -44.11
C VAL A 404 38.52 -23.91 -45.49
N ASN A 405 37.44 -23.99 -46.27
CA ASN A 405 37.39 -23.29 -47.56
C ASN A 405 36.29 -22.22 -47.61
N GLU A 406 36.75 -20.99 -47.87
CA GLU A 406 36.03 -19.83 -48.39
C GLU A 406 35.17 -19.00 -47.41
N GLN A 407 35.82 -18.00 -46.79
CA GLN A 407 35.34 -16.75 -46.15
C GLN A 407 35.67 -16.63 -44.65
N ARG A 408 36.87 -16.11 -44.37
CA ARG A 408 37.33 -15.76 -43.01
C ARG A 408 36.79 -14.38 -42.63
N TYR A 409 36.05 -14.30 -41.52
CA TYR A 409 35.67 -13.02 -40.91
C TYR A 409 36.93 -12.29 -40.39
N VAL A 410 37.08 -11.01 -40.77
CA VAL A 410 38.16 -10.11 -40.32
C VAL A 410 37.51 -8.92 -39.59
N PRO A 411 37.82 -8.70 -38.29
CA PRO A 411 37.25 -7.58 -37.54
C PRO A 411 37.68 -6.22 -38.07
N ASP A 412 36.74 -5.29 -38.20
CA ASP A 412 37.03 -3.90 -38.55
C ASP A 412 37.12 -3.04 -37.29
N THR A 413 38.34 -2.88 -36.75
CA THR A 413 38.60 -2.17 -35.49
C THR A 413 38.35 -0.66 -35.56
N ARG A 414 38.10 -0.09 -36.74
CA ARG A 414 37.71 1.32 -36.89
C ARG A 414 36.37 1.64 -36.21
N TYR A 415 35.54 0.63 -35.97
CA TYR A 415 34.28 0.78 -35.25
C TYR A 415 34.44 0.80 -33.72
N VAL A 416 35.66 0.66 -33.19
CA VAL A 416 35.97 0.83 -31.76
C VAL A 416 36.65 2.18 -31.57
N LEU A 417 35.88 3.16 -31.07
CA LEU A 417 36.34 4.54 -30.90
C LEU A 417 37.21 4.76 -29.64
N HIS A 418 37.39 3.73 -28.81
CA HIS A 418 38.24 3.82 -27.63
C HIS A 418 39.72 3.79 -28.06
N ASP A 419 40.52 4.64 -27.44
CA ASP A 419 41.97 4.66 -27.65
C ASP A 419 42.65 3.55 -26.83
N ILE A 420 42.54 2.34 -27.36
CA ILE A 420 43.10 1.11 -26.80
C ILE A 420 43.91 0.38 -27.87
N ASP A 421 44.73 -0.57 -27.43
CA ASP A 421 45.52 -1.43 -28.30
C ASP A 421 44.65 -2.23 -29.27
N GLN A 422 45.23 -2.60 -30.40
CA GLN A 422 44.52 -3.23 -31.52
C GLN A 422 43.90 -4.58 -31.11
N GLU A 423 44.55 -5.34 -30.22
CA GLU A 423 44.04 -6.61 -29.71
C GLU A 423 42.82 -6.39 -28.80
N ALA A 424 42.86 -5.39 -27.92
CA ALA A 424 41.71 -5.00 -27.12
C ALA A 424 40.54 -4.46 -27.96
N LYS A 425 40.81 -3.76 -29.08
CA LYS A 425 39.76 -3.35 -30.05
C LYS A 425 39.09 -4.57 -30.67
N GLU A 426 39.86 -5.57 -31.08
CA GLU A 426 39.29 -6.82 -31.61
C GLU A 426 38.44 -7.53 -30.55
N GLN A 427 38.89 -7.59 -29.30
CA GLN A 427 38.10 -8.17 -28.20
C GLN A 427 36.81 -7.38 -27.94
N ALA A 428 36.84 -6.05 -27.92
CA ALA A 428 35.65 -5.23 -27.72
C ALA A 428 34.55 -5.54 -28.75
N LEU A 429 34.92 -5.73 -30.02
CA LEU A 429 33.99 -6.12 -31.08
C LEU A 429 33.35 -7.49 -30.84
N LEU A 430 34.00 -8.42 -30.14
CA LEU A 430 33.44 -9.73 -29.79
C LEU A 430 32.31 -9.63 -28.77
N TYR A 431 32.43 -8.68 -27.83
CA TYR A 431 31.49 -8.48 -26.73
C TYR A 431 30.38 -7.48 -27.06
N HIS A 432 30.25 -7.08 -28.33
CA HIS A 432 29.08 -6.34 -28.77
C HIS A 432 27.82 -7.13 -28.49
N SER A 433 26.84 -6.46 -27.87
CA SER A 433 25.56 -7.04 -27.45
C SER A 433 24.84 -7.87 -28.52
N GLU A 434 25.00 -7.51 -29.80
CA GLU A 434 24.42 -8.20 -30.95
C GLU A 434 25.02 -9.59 -31.14
N ARG A 435 26.33 -9.72 -30.94
CA ARG A 435 27.02 -11.00 -31.09
C ARG A 435 26.68 -11.95 -29.97
N LEU A 436 26.61 -11.42 -28.75
CA LEU A 436 26.22 -12.18 -27.58
C LEU A 436 24.77 -12.67 -27.71
N ALA A 437 23.85 -11.79 -28.16
CA ALA A 437 22.46 -12.15 -28.39
C ALA A 437 22.30 -13.23 -29.47
N ILE A 438 23.03 -13.14 -30.58
CA ILE A 438 23.01 -14.18 -31.63
C ILE A 438 23.60 -15.48 -31.10
N ALA A 439 24.77 -15.44 -30.46
CA ALA A 439 25.40 -16.63 -29.91
C ALA A 439 24.46 -17.35 -28.95
N TYR A 440 23.81 -16.62 -28.04
CA TYR A 440 22.81 -17.18 -27.14
C TYR A 440 21.60 -17.73 -27.87
N GLY A 441 21.05 -17.00 -28.84
CA GLY A 441 19.91 -17.48 -29.65
C GLY A 441 20.25 -18.76 -30.39
N LEU A 442 21.45 -18.88 -30.94
CA LEU A 442 21.91 -20.09 -31.64
C LEU A 442 22.04 -21.29 -30.72
N ILE A 443 22.47 -21.08 -29.47
CA ILE A 443 22.61 -22.10 -28.43
C ILE A 443 21.24 -22.53 -27.92
N SER A 444 20.35 -21.57 -27.71
CA SER A 444 19.12 -21.80 -26.95
C SER A 444 17.95 -22.23 -27.82
N THR A 445 18.01 -22.02 -29.14
CA THR A 445 16.91 -22.34 -30.06
C THR A 445 17.22 -23.53 -30.98
N PRO A 446 16.20 -24.35 -31.32
CA PRO A 446 16.37 -25.47 -32.24
C PRO A 446 16.98 -25.07 -33.59
N ALA A 447 17.65 -26.03 -34.24
CA ALA A 447 18.22 -25.83 -35.57
C ALA A 447 17.16 -25.32 -36.56
N ARG A 448 17.53 -24.33 -37.39
CA ARG A 448 16.68 -23.72 -38.43
C ARG A 448 15.52 -22.85 -37.92
N THR A 449 15.39 -22.62 -36.62
CA THR A 449 14.46 -21.61 -36.09
C THR A 449 14.96 -20.19 -36.41
N PRO A 450 14.13 -19.31 -37.00
CA PRO A 450 14.48 -17.91 -37.21
C PRO A 450 14.76 -17.21 -35.87
N LEU A 451 15.84 -16.43 -35.81
CA LEU A 451 16.18 -15.66 -34.61
C LEU A 451 15.76 -14.21 -34.80
N ARG A 452 15.03 -13.66 -33.83
CA ARG A 452 14.69 -12.24 -33.79
C ARG A 452 15.37 -11.56 -32.63
N ILE A 453 16.13 -10.51 -32.93
CA ILE A 453 16.88 -9.72 -31.95
C ILE A 453 16.43 -8.27 -32.06
N ILE A 454 16.12 -7.66 -30.92
CA ILE A 454 15.67 -6.28 -30.84
C ILE A 454 16.73 -5.49 -30.06
N LYS A 455 17.25 -4.42 -30.67
CA LYS A 455 18.24 -3.53 -30.10
C LYS A 455 17.73 -2.10 -30.09
N ASN A 456 18.01 -1.38 -29.00
CA ASN A 456 17.67 0.04 -28.84
C ASN A 456 18.72 0.98 -29.47
N LEU A 457 19.86 0.45 -29.90
CA LEU A 457 20.95 1.19 -30.54
C LEU A 457 21.13 0.72 -31.99
N ARG A 458 21.70 1.58 -32.83
CA ARG A 458 22.12 1.21 -34.19
C ARG A 458 23.17 0.10 -34.13
N ILE A 459 23.05 -0.89 -35.00
CA ILE A 459 24.07 -1.93 -35.15
C ILE A 459 25.34 -1.30 -35.72
N CYS A 460 26.56 -1.67 -35.30
CA CYS A 460 27.78 -1.17 -35.93
C CYS A 460 28.08 -1.90 -37.27
N GLY A 461 28.88 -1.29 -38.14
CA GLY A 461 29.21 -1.88 -39.45
C GLY A 461 29.94 -3.22 -39.35
N ASP A 462 30.82 -3.38 -38.37
CA ASP A 462 31.51 -4.65 -38.10
C ASP A 462 30.53 -5.76 -37.66
N CYS A 463 29.61 -5.46 -36.72
CA CYS A 463 28.56 -6.41 -36.33
C CYS A 463 27.67 -6.75 -37.53
N HIS A 464 27.27 -5.77 -38.34
CA HIS A 464 26.47 -6.00 -39.53
C HIS A 464 27.14 -7.01 -40.49
N ASN A 465 28.45 -6.88 -40.73
CA ASN A 465 29.22 -7.80 -41.56
C ASN A 465 29.36 -9.19 -40.94
N ALA A 466 29.61 -9.27 -39.63
CA ALA A 466 29.67 -10.55 -38.93
C ALA A 466 28.35 -11.30 -38.98
N ILE A 467 27.20 -10.61 -38.87
CA ILE A 467 25.88 -11.25 -38.90
C ILE A 467 25.56 -11.81 -40.28
N LYS A 468 25.98 -11.16 -41.37
CA LYS A 468 25.93 -11.75 -42.72
C LYS A 468 26.68 -13.09 -42.76
N ILE A 469 27.92 -13.12 -42.28
CA ILE A 469 28.72 -14.36 -42.29
C ILE A 469 28.06 -15.43 -41.41
N MET A 470 27.54 -15.05 -40.24
CA MET A 470 26.82 -15.96 -39.34
C MET A 470 25.54 -16.52 -39.97
N SER A 471 24.73 -15.71 -40.68
CA SER A 471 23.50 -16.21 -41.32
C SER A 471 23.79 -17.25 -42.41
N ARG A 472 24.89 -17.08 -43.15
CA ARG A 472 25.38 -18.07 -44.14
C ARG A 472 25.86 -19.36 -43.48
N ILE A 473 26.69 -19.25 -42.44
CA ILE A 473 27.29 -20.43 -41.77
C ILE A 473 26.23 -21.27 -41.06
N VAL A 474 25.32 -20.61 -40.35
CA VAL A 474 24.29 -21.31 -39.57
C VAL A 474 23.11 -21.73 -40.46
N GLY A 475 22.94 -21.11 -41.64
CA GLY A 475 21.82 -21.38 -42.55
C GLY A 475 20.47 -21.05 -41.92
N ARG A 476 20.43 -20.00 -41.09
CA ARG A 476 19.23 -19.50 -40.40
C ARG A 476 18.94 -18.07 -40.82
N GLU A 477 17.67 -17.71 -40.88
CA GLU A 477 17.28 -16.30 -40.98
C GLU A 477 17.51 -15.62 -39.62
N LEU A 478 18.29 -14.54 -39.63
CA LEU A 478 18.51 -13.69 -38.46
C LEU A 478 17.83 -12.34 -38.74
N ILE A 479 16.84 -11.99 -37.94
CA ILE A 479 16.09 -10.74 -38.03
C ILE A 479 16.55 -9.84 -36.90
N VAL A 480 17.28 -8.79 -37.23
CA VAL A 480 17.79 -7.83 -36.25
C VAL A 480 17.09 -6.50 -36.45
N ARG A 481 16.34 -6.05 -35.44
CA ARG A 481 15.78 -4.70 -35.39
C ARG A 481 16.74 -3.80 -34.64
N ASP A 482 17.23 -2.76 -35.29
CA ASP A 482 17.91 -1.66 -34.62
C ASP A 482 16.95 -0.46 -34.42
N ASN A 483 17.49 0.69 -34.02
CA ASN A 483 16.70 1.91 -33.81
C ASN A 483 16.27 2.62 -35.10
N LYS A 484 16.68 2.16 -36.29
CA LYS A 484 16.34 2.78 -37.59
C LYS A 484 15.48 1.86 -38.46
N ARG A 485 15.76 0.55 -38.49
CA ARG A 485 15.10 -0.40 -39.40
C ARG A 485 15.23 -1.86 -38.95
N PHE A 486 14.54 -2.71 -39.69
CA PHE A 486 14.74 -4.16 -39.67
C PHE A 486 15.80 -4.57 -40.70
N HIS A 487 16.74 -5.39 -40.24
CA HIS A 487 17.75 -6.06 -41.04
C HIS A 487 17.41 -7.56 -41.08
N HIS A 488 17.11 -8.07 -42.26
CA HIS A 488 16.89 -9.50 -42.49
C HIS A 488 18.15 -10.09 -43.10
N PHE A 489 18.85 -10.92 -42.33
CA PHE A 489 20.05 -11.60 -42.76
C PHE A 489 19.73 -13.03 -43.17
N LYS A 490 19.98 -13.36 -44.44
CA LYS A 490 19.76 -14.69 -45.00
C LYS A 490 20.85 -15.01 -46.04
N ASP A 491 21.45 -16.19 -45.93
CA ASP A 491 22.49 -16.69 -46.86
C ASP A 491 23.67 -15.71 -47.04
N GLY A 492 23.96 -14.93 -45.99
CA GLY A 492 24.99 -13.90 -45.97
C GLY A 492 24.71 -12.64 -46.77
N LYS A 493 23.44 -12.36 -47.04
CA LYS A 493 22.94 -11.06 -47.53
C LYS A 493 22.08 -10.42 -46.45
N CYS A 494 22.03 -9.09 -46.44
CA CYS A 494 21.13 -8.32 -45.60
C CYS A 494 20.11 -7.58 -46.47
N SER A 495 18.86 -7.45 -46.00
CA SER A 495 17.81 -6.65 -46.68
C SER A 495 18.13 -5.16 -46.81
N CYS A 496 19.18 -4.65 -46.15
CA CYS A 496 19.62 -3.27 -46.31
C CYS A 496 20.45 -3.01 -47.58
N GLY A 497 20.88 -4.07 -48.30
CA GLY A 497 21.72 -3.92 -49.49
C GLY A 497 23.09 -3.29 -49.20
N ASP A 498 23.59 -3.48 -47.97
CA ASP A 498 24.81 -2.84 -47.44
C ASP A 498 24.75 -1.30 -47.35
N TYR A 499 23.55 -0.73 -47.52
CA TYR A 499 23.23 0.62 -47.08
C TYR A 499 23.01 0.60 -45.56
N TRP A 500 24.13 0.57 -44.83
CA TRP A 500 24.20 0.57 -43.37
C TRP A 500 23.83 1.92 -42.80
#